data_AF-A0A1E4M5P5-F1
#
_entry.id   AF-A0A1E4M5P5-F1
#
_cell.length_a   1.000
_cell.length_b   1.000
_cell.length_c   1.000
_cell.angle_alpha   90.00
_cell.angle_beta   90.00
_cell.angle_gamma   90.00
#
_symmetry.space_group_name_H-M   'P 1'
#
loop_
_entity.id
_entity.type
_entity.pdbx_description
1 polymer ?
#
loop_
_entity_poly.entity_id
_entity_poly.type
_entity_poly.pdbx_seq_one_letter_code
_entity_poly.pdbx_strand_id
1 'polypeptide(L)'
;MWGTAIATVAVLALPFVGGGGPGPDQSAAASTGEVPRAAQHRAYPVADAAGIRSGTLDRRAAHDLSGTACPVRTSGSIADQAPATVSALGVGGTTQADLVSFAEAFNTIRIANCLDPIPFDRFTWDSCMEKRLVWMAEDPSTDPQSAWGHLGSVRSDGVPSVGCDGNLAGGSDNTGATVASKWWESDKHRASLYRPDSDITGACIAFAMTHGGVPNEDSSFTRAAARWYTCA
;
A
#
# COMPACT_ATOMS: atom_id res chain seq x y z
N MET A 1 -24.64 68.21 21.30
CA MET A 1 -23.20 67.90 21.21
C MET A 1 -23.10 66.38 21.17
N TRP A 2 -22.71 65.83 20.03
CA TRP A 2 -22.75 64.40 19.73
C TRP A 2 -21.41 63.78 20.15
N GLY A 3 -21.46 62.79 21.05
CA GLY A 3 -20.28 62.06 21.53
C GLY A 3 -19.95 60.90 20.59
N THR A 4 -18.73 60.92 20.05
CA THR A 4 -18.15 59.86 19.22
C THR A 4 -17.96 58.58 20.03
N ALA A 5 -18.63 57.50 19.64
CA ALA A 5 -18.32 56.15 20.10
C ALA A 5 -17.22 55.55 19.21
N ILE A 6 -16.03 55.33 19.77
CA ILE A 6 -14.98 54.53 19.15
C ILE A 6 -15.04 53.14 19.81
N ALA A 7 -15.61 52.16 19.13
CA ALA A 7 -15.57 50.77 19.55
C ALA A 7 -14.20 50.17 19.18
N THR A 8 -13.42 49.82 20.19
CA THR A 8 -12.10 49.20 20.05
C THR A 8 -12.24 47.73 19.65
N VAL A 9 -11.57 47.34 18.57
CA VAL A 9 -11.40 45.94 18.15
C VAL A 9 -10.44 45.26 19.12
N ALA A 10 -10.91 44.28 19.88
CA ALA A 10 -10.05 43.39 20.66
C ALA A 10 -9.54 42.27 19.75
N VAL A 11 -8.28 42.34 19.34
CA VAL A 11 -7.55 41.23 18.72
C VAL A 11 -7.18 40.24 19.83
N LEU A 12 -7.84 39.07 19.85
CA LEU A 12 -7.40 37.95 20.68
C LEU A 12 -6.12 37.35 20.06
N ALA A 13 -4.97 37.61 20.68
CA ALA A 13 -3.75 36.86 20.44
C ALA A 13 -3.79 35.58 21.29
N LEU A 14 -3.92 34.42 20.65
CA LEU A 14 -3.67 33.12 21.27
C LEU A 14 -2.15 32.86 21.30
N PRO A 15 -1.57 32.40 22.42
CA PRO A 15 -0.17 32.00 22.43
C PRO A 15 0.02 30.71 21.61
N PHE A 16 0.76 30.82 20.52
CA PHE A 16 1.43 29.67 19.90
C PHE A 16 2.44 29.10 20.91
N VAL A 17 2.12 27.99 21.56
CA VAL A 17 3.12 27.11 22.16
C VAL A 17 3.63 26.16 21.06
N GLY A 18 4.72 26.57 20.42
CA GLY A 18 5.57 25.69 19.65
C GLY A 18 6.53 24.97 20.59
N GLY A 19 6.32 23.66 20.79
CA GLY A 19 7.26 22.79 21.48
C GLY A 19 8.34 22.32 20.51
N GLY A 20 9.56 22.85 20.67
CA GLY A 20 10.76 22.35 19.99
C GLY A 20 11.16 20.96 20.48
N GLY A 21 11.68 20.14 19.57
CA GLY A 21 12.20 18.80 19.87
C GLY A 21 13.49 18.79 20.68
N PRO A 22 13.90 17.62 21.22
CA PRO A 22 15.12 17.50 22.02
C PRO A 22 16.38 17.52 21.15
N GLY A 23 17.39 18.26 21.61
CA GLY A 23 18.73 18.25 21.03
C GLY A 23 19.53 16.99 21.40
N PRO A 24 20.53 16.61 20.59
CA PRO A 24 21.43 15.51 20.91
C PRO A 24 22.36 16.01 22.02
N ASP A 25 22.34 15.37 23.20
CA ASP A 25 23.45 15.31 24.18
C ASP A 25 23.00 14.88 25.61
N GLN A 26 21.75 14.48 25.84
CA GLN A 26 21.32 13.94 27.15
C GLN A 26 21.02 12.44 27.08
N SER A 27 21.97 11.63 27.54
CA SER A 27 21.73 10.21 27.85
C SER A 27 20.94 10.10 29.16
N ALA A 28 19.70 9.63 29.10
CA ALA A 28 18.93 9.26 30.27
C ALA A 28 19.17 7.79 30.61
N ALA A 29 19.72 7.52 31.79
CA ALA A 29 19.84 6.17 32.35
C ALA A 29 18.44 5.64 32.73
N ALA A 30 18.07 4.49 32.17
CA ALA A 30 16.79 3.83 32.45
C ALA A 30 16.85 3.11 33.82
N SER A 31 15.94 3.47 34.73
CA SER A 31 15.68 2.72 35.97
C SER A 31 15.03 1.38 35.63
N THR A 32 15.52 0.32 36.27
CA THR A 32 15.03 -1.07 36.15
C THR A 32 13.58 -1.20 36.61
N GLY A 33 12.67 -1.33 35.64
CA GLY A 33 11.27 -1.70 35.82
C GLY A 33 10.82 -2.52 34.63
N GLU A 34 10.42 -3.76 34.90
CA GLU A 34 10.11 -4.80 33.92
C GLU A 34 8.94 -4.39 33.00
N VAL A 35 9.21 -4.28 31.69
CA VAL A 35 8.21 -3.97 30.67
C VAL A 35 7.70 -5.30 30.10
N PRO A 36 6.37 -5.53 30.02
CA PRO A 36 5.83 -6.77 29.47
C PRO A 36 6.26 -6.96 28.01
N ARG A 37 6.77 -8.16 27.71
CA ARG A 37 7.29 -8.60 26.41
C ARG A 37 6.15 -8.81 25.41
N ALA A 38 5.49 -7.75 24.96
CA ALA A 38 4.47 -7.80 23.91
C ALA A 38 4.33 -6.45 23.18
N ALA A 39 5.39 -5.98 22.53
CA ALA A 39 5.34 -4.96 21.47
C ALA A 39 6.73 -4.82 20.82
N GLN A 40 7.30 -5.92 20.35
CA GLN A 40 8.41 -5.81 19.40
C GLN A 40 7.80 -5.88 18.01
N HIS A 41 7.63 -4.70 17.41
CA HIS A 41 7.50 -4.56 15.97
C HIS A 41 8.49 -5.50 15.30
N ARG A 42 8.00 -6.56 14.65
CA ARG A 42 8.76 -7.10 13.54
C ARG A 42 8.51 -6.14 12.39
N ALA A 43 9.23 -5.02 12.41
CA ALA A 43 9.42 -4.23 11.21
C ALA A 43 9.89 -5.23 10.15
N TYR A 44 9.02 -5.53 9.19
CA TYR A 44 9.49 -6.21 8.00
C TYR A 44 10.56 -5.29 7.42
N PRO A 45 11.76 -5.80 7.10
CA PRO A 45 12.79 -4.95 6.54
C PRO A 45 12.20 -4.33 5.27
N VAL A 46 11.97 -3.02 5.33
CA VAL A 46 11.86 -2.19 4.14
C VAL A 46 13.17 -2.42 3.39
N ALA A 47 13.07 -2.61 2.09
CA ALA A 47 14.25 -2.72 1.26
C ALA A 47 15.20 -1.57 1.54
N ASP A 48 16.49 -1.87 1.64
CA ASP A 48 17.48 -0.81 1.67
C ASP A 48 17.41 -0.06 0.34
N ALA A 49 17.18 1.26 0.42
CA ALA A 49 17.19 2.16 -0.73
C ALA A 49 18.51 2.06 -1.52
N ALA A 50 19.63 1.69 -0.88
CA ALA A 50 20.88 1.41 -1.59
C ALA A 50 20.79 0.16 -2.47
N GLY A 51 20.17 -0.92 -2.00
CA GLY A 51 19.97 -2.15 -2.77
C GLY A 51 19.09 -1.94 -4.01
N ILE A 52 17.99 -1.19 -3.87
CA ILE A 52 17.14 -0.80 -5.00
C ILE A 52 17.93 -0.03 -6.05
N ARG A 53 18.69 0.99 -5.59
CA ARG A 53 19.49 1.85 -6.47
C ARG A 53 20.56 1.06 -7.20
N SER A 54 21.26 0.15 -6.51
CA SER A 54 22.28 -0.71 -7.13
C SER A 54 21.71 -1.50 -8.29
N GLY A 55 20.62 -2.26 -8.07
CA GLY A 55 20.02 -3.05 -9.14
C GLY A 55 19.53 -2.20 -10.32
N THR A 56 19.05 -0.98 -10.06
CA THR A 56 18.64 -0.06 -11.13
C THR A 56 19.83 0.48 -11.92
N LEU A 57 20.96 0.77 -11.26
CA LEU A 57 22.19 1.16 -11.95
C LEU A 57 22.72 0.02 -12.82
N ASP A 58 22.68 -1.22 -12.34
CA ASP A 58 23.12 -2.39 -13.10
C ASP A 58 22.28 -2.59 -14.36
N ARG A 59 20.94 -2.43 -14.25
CA ARG A 59 20.04 -2.48 -15.42
C ARG A 59 20.29 -1.36 -16.42
N ARG A 60 20.52 -0.13 -15.94
CA ARG A 60 20.90 1.01 -16.80
C ARG A 60 22.19 0.72 -17.55
N ALA A 61 23.21 0.24 -16.84
CA ALA A 61 24.48 -0.12 -17.44
C ALA A 61 24.33 -1.23 -18.49
N ALA A 62 23.48 -2.24 -18.26
CA ALA A 62 23.20 -3.28 -19.25
C ALA A 62 22.53 -2.73 -20.53
N HIS A 63 21.60 -1.78 -20.39
CA HIS A 63 21.00 -1.07 -21.51
C HIS A 63 22.07 -0.25 -22.28
N ASP A 64 22.90 0.51 -21.58
CA ASP A 64 23.98 1.29 -22.19
C ASP A 64 24.98 0.39 -22.95
N LEU A 65 25.36 -0.75 -22.38
CA LEU A 65 26.25 -1.74 -23.00
C LEU A 65 25.63 -2.38 -24.25
N SER A 66 24.31 -2.53 -24.29
CA SER A 66 23.58 -3.04 -25.46
C SER A 66 23.23 -1.94 -26.48
N GLY A 67 23.58 -0.68 -26.21
CA GLY A 67 23.21 0.46 -27.04
C GLY A 67 21.71 0.75 -27.07
N THR A 68 20.96 0.27 -26.06
CA THR A 68 19.52 0.49 -25.92
C THR A 68 19.23 1.46 -24.78
N ALA A 69 18.06 2.10 -24.81
CA ALA A 69 17.60 2.93 -23.70
C ALA A 69 16.68 2.13 -22.78
N CYS A 70 16.53 2.56 -21.53
CA CYS A 70 15.51 2.02 -20.64
C CYS A 70 14.11 2.18 -21.26
N PRO A 71 13.18 1.26 -20.94
CA PRO A 71 11.80 1.34 -21.44
C PRO A 71 11.14 2.69 -21.12
N VAL A 72 10.31 3.17 -22.05
CA VAL A 72 9.50 4.37 -21.86
C VAL A 72 8.04 4.00 -21.60
N ARG A 73 7.25 4.97 -21.13
CA ARG A 73 5.83 4.74 -20.83
C ARG A 73 5.07 4.27 -22.08
N THR A 74 4.42 3.14 -21.95
CA THR A 74 3.44 2.62 -22.91
C THR A 74 2.04 3.07 -22.49
N SER A 75 1.22 3.50 -23.44
CA SER A 75 -0.21 3.73 -23.21
C SER A 75 -1.00 2.43 -23.39
N GLY A 76 -2.21 2.39 -22.83
CA GLY A 76 -3.13 1.27 -23.00
C GLY A 76 -4.35 1.42 -22.11
N SER A 77 -5.25 0.45 -22.21
CA SER A 77 -6.43 0.34 -21.37
C SER A 77 -6.44 -1.03 -20.69
N ILE A 78 -6.95 -1.06 -19.47
CA ILE A 78 -7.21 -2.33 -18.78
C ILE A 78 -8.45 -2.96 -19.41
N ALA A 79 -8.32 -4.20 -19.87
CA ALA A 79 -9.41 -4.93 -20.49
C ALA A 79 -10.47 -5.35 -19.45
N ASP A 80 -10.00 -5.80 -18.29
CA ASP A 80 -10.84 -6.21 -17.17
C ASP A 80 -11.59 -5.03 -16.53
N GLN A 81 -12.79 -5.35 -16.03
CA GLN A 81 -13.63 -4.41 -15.30
C GLN A 81 -13.78 -4.87 -13.84
N ALA A 82 -13.33 -4.04 -12.91
CA ALA A 82 -13.56 -4.28 -11.48
C ALA A 82 -15.02 -3.97 -11.12
N PRO A 83 -15.74 -4.87 -10.44
CA PRO A 83 -17.19 -4.78 -10.31
C PRO A 83 -17.67 -3.76 -9.28
N ALA A 84 -16.78 -3.22 -8.43
CA ALA A 84 -17.12 -2.31 -7.34
C ALA A 84 -18.26 -2.85 -6.44
N THR A 85 -18.28 -4.17 -6.21
CA THR A 85 -19.33 -4.81 -5.40
C THR A 85 -19.18 -4.43 -3.93
N VAL A 86 -20.30 -4.17 -3.25
CA VAL A 86 -20.33 -3.94 -1.80
C VAL A 86 -20.82 -5.22 -1.12
N SER A 87 -20.09 -5.67 -0.09
CA SER A 87 -20.48 -6.82 0.72
C SER A 87 -21.76 -6.56 1.52
N ALA A 88 -22.36 -7.61 2.08
CA ALA A 88 -23.55 -7.49 2.92
C ALA A 88 -23.31 -6.65 4.20
N LEU A 89 -22.06 -6.59 4.67
CA LEU A 89 -21.65 -5.80 5.83
C LEU A 89 -21.11 -4.41 5.47
N GLY A 90 -21.21 -3.98 4.21
CA GLY A 90 -20.87 -2.63 3.78
C GLY A 90 -19.41 -2.40 3.37
N VAL A 91 -18.57 -3.44 3.36
CA VAL A 91 -17.20 -3.36 2.81
C VAL A 91 -17.28 -3.14 1.29
N GLY A 92 -16.69 -2.06 0.80
CA GLY A 92 -16.60 -1.77 -0.63
C GLY A 92 -15.50 -2.60 -1.30
N GLY A 93 -15.78 -3.17 -2.48
CA GLY A 93 -14.82 -3.92 -3.29
C GLY A 93 -14.00 -3.04 -4.23
N THR A 94 -13.21 -3.71 -5.08
CA THR A 94 -12.26 -3.04 -5.98
C THR A 94 -13.01 -2.19 -7.00
N THR A 95 -12.63 -0.92 -7.13
CA THR A 95 -13.16 -0.04 -8.17
C THR A 95 -12.25 -0.04 -9.40
N GLN A 96 -12.79 0.37 -10.55
CA GLN A 96 -11.97 0.54 -11.75
C GLN A 96 -10.87 1.59 -11.54
N ALA A 97 -11.13 2.62 -10.73
CA ALA A 97 -10.16 3.65 -10.40
C ALA A 97 -8.98 3.09 -9.60
N ASP A 98 -9.23 2.15 -8.67
CA ASP A 98 -8.17 1.48 -7.91
C ASP A 98 -7.25 0.68 -8.84
N LEU A 99 -7.85 -0.11 -9.74
CA LEU A 99 -7.13 -0.97 -10.67
C LEU A 99 -6.28 -0.16 -11.66
N VAL A 100 -6.83 0.93 -12.22
CA VAL A 100 -6.10 1.85 -13.10
C VAL A 100 -4.97 2.55 -12.35
N SER A 101 -5.26 3.11 -11.16
CA SER A 101 -4.26 3.79 -10.33
C SER A 101 -3.09 2.86 -9.97
N PHE A 102 -3.40 1.60 -9.64
CA PHE A 102 -2.39 0.57 -9.38
C PHE A 102 -1.54 0.26 -10.61
N ALA A 103 -2.16 -0.03 -11.76
CA ALA A 103 -1.45 -0.39 -12.98
C ALA A 103 -0.51 0.74 -13.48
N GLU A 104 -0.99 1.98 -13.44
CA GLU A 104 -0.20 3.16 -13.83
C GLU A 104 1.02 3.35 -12.91
N ALA A 105 0.81 3.26 -11.59
CA ALA A 105 1.89 3.38 -10.63
C ALA A 105 2.89 2.22 -10.72
N PHE A 106 2.39 1.00 -10.86
CA PHE A 106 3.21 -0.20 -11.01
C PHE A 106 4.16 -0.09 -12.22
N ASN A 107 3.63 0.27 -13.38
CA ASN A 107 4.45 0.45 -14.58
C ASN A 107 5.36 1.68 -14.49
N THR A 108 4.92 2.77 -13.86
CA THR A 108 5.77 3.93 -13.61
C THR A 108 6.99 3.55 -12.77
N ILE A 109 6.80 2.74 -11.73
CA ILE A 109 7.88 2.20 -10.90
C ILE A 109 8.80 1.30 -11.72
N ARG A 110 8.25 0.38 -12.54
CA ARG A 110 9.06 -0.49 -13.41
C ARG A 110 9.96 0.31 -14.35
N ILE A 111 9.38 1.27 -15.07
CA ILE A 111 10.08 2.16 -15.99
C ILE A 111 11.17 2.97 -15.27
N ALA A 112 10.85 3.57 -14.12
CA ALA A 112 11.81 4.34 -13.33
C ALA A 112 13.03 3.51 -12.91
N ASN A 113 12.87 2.19 -12.84
CA ASN A 113 13.90 1.23 -12.46
C ASN A 113 14.45 0.42 -13.65
N CYS A 114 14.19 0.87 -14.88
CA CYS A 114 14.65 0.22 -16.13
C CYS A 114 14.21 -1.24 -16.23
N LEU A 115 12.95 -1.49 -15.87
CA LEU A 115 12.26 -2.75 -16.09
C LEU A 115 11.20 -2.56 -17.18
N ASP A 116 11.00 -3.58 -18.01
CA ASP A 116 9.95 -3.56 -19.02
C ASP A 116 8.57 -3.41 -18.38
N PRO A 117 7.72 -2.47 -18.81
CA PRO A 117 6.37 -2.33 -18.28
C PRO A 117 5.51 -3.54 -18.66
N ILE A 118 4.58 -3.90 -17.78
CA ILE A 118 3.55 -4.91 -18.09
C ILE A 118 2.51 -4.25 -19.01
N PRO A 119 2.10 -4.88 -20.12
CA PRO A 119 0.99 -4.39 -20.94
C PRO A 119 -0.28 -4.14 -20.10
N PHE A 120 -1.00 -3.04 -20.35
CA PHE A 120 -2.15 -2.64 -19.53
C PHE A 120 -3.31 -3.66 -19.57
N ASP A 121 -3.48 -4.38 -20.67
CA ASP A 121 -4.46 -5.45 -20.84
C ASP A 121 -4.13 -6.72 -20.02
N ARG A 122 -2.96 -6.77 -19.37
CA ARG A 122 -2.52 -7.87 -18.49
C ARG A 122 -2.62 -7.52 -17.00
N PHE A 123 -3.18 -6.36 -16.66
CA PHE A 123 -3.63 -6.09 -15.30
C PHE A 123 -5.08 -6.56 -15.17
N THR A 124 -5.33 -7.38 -14.16
CA THR A 124 -6.61 -8.06 -13.99
C THR A 124 -7.16 -7.84 -12.59
N TRP A 125 -8.48 -7.71 -12.50
CA TRP A 125 -9.15 -7.77 -11.20
C TRP A 125 -9.25 -9.24 -10.78
N ASP A 126 -8.90 -9.54 -9.52
CA ASP A 126 -8.93 -10.90 -9.00
C ASP A 126 -10.00 -11.07 -7.92
N SER A 127 -11.13 -11.68 -8.32
CA SER A 127 -12.24 -11.98 -7.42
C SER A 127 -11.87 -12.89 -6.24
N CYS A 128 -10.87 -13.77 -6.41
CA CYS A 128 -10.46 -14.68 -5.35
C CYS A 128 -9.67 -13.95 -4.27
N MET A 129 -8.77 -13.03 -4.66
CA MET A 129 -8.09 -12.14 -3.71
C MET A 129 -9.06 -11.14 -3.07
N GLU A 130 -10.00 -10.56 -3.83
CA GLU A 130 -11.01 -9.66 -3.25
C GLU A 130 -11.84 -10.37 -2.18
N LYS A 131 -12.27 -11.60 -2.44
CA LYS A 131 -12.98 -12.44 -1.45
C LYS A 131 -12.17 -12.61 -0.15
N ARG A 132 -10.85 -12.75 -0.25
CA ARG A 132 -9.95 -12.84 0.90
C ARG A 132 -9.91 -11.52 1.69
N LEU A 133 -9.83 -10.40 0.99
CA LEU A 133 -9.79 -9.07 1.60
C LEU A 133 -11.12 -8.71 2.29
N VAL A 134 -12.26 -9.01 1.66
CA VAL A 134 -13.58 -8.85 2.28
C VAL A 134 -13.69 -9.71 3.53
N TRP A 135 -13.23 -10.97 3.48
CA TRP A 135 -13.22 -11.83 4.67
C TRP A 135 -12.41 -11.22 5.84
N MET A 136 -11.28 -10.56 5.56
CA MET A 136 -10.50 -9.87 6.60
C MET A 136 -11.23 -8.63 7.13
N ALA A 137 -11.82 -7.84 6.21
CA ALA A 137 -12.51 -6.60 6.53
C ALA A 137 -13.83 -6.82 7.29
N GLU A 138 -14.40 -8.02 7.19
CA GLU A 138 -15.63 -8.39 7.88
C GLU A 138 -15.36 -9.02 9.27
N ASP A 139 -14.12 -9.07 9.74
CA ASP A 139 -13.80 -9.54 11.09
C ASP A 139 -14.41 -8.61 12.15
N PRO A 140 -15.21 -9.09 13.12
CA PRO A 140 -15.91 -8.22 14.07
C PRO A 140 -15.01 -7.64 15.18
N SER A 141 -13.71 -7.91 15.17
CA SER A 141 -12.77 -7.40 16.17
C SER A 141 -12.51 -5.91 15.97
N THR A 142 -12.36 -5.17 17.07
CA THR A 142 -11.85 -3.79 17.04
C THR A 142 -10.32 -3.72 16.93
N ASP A 143 -9.63 -4.86 17.00
CA ASP A 143 -8.19 -4.93 16.76
C ASP A 143 -7.90 -4.94 15.26
N PRO A 144 -7.26 -3.90 14.69
CA PRO A 144 -6.95 -3.84 13.25
C PRO A 144 -5.95 -4.90 12.78
N GLN A 145 -5.30 -5.64 13.71
CA GLN A 145 -4.44 -6.79 13.39
C GLN A 145 -5.19 -8.12 13.41
N SER A 146 -6.44 -8.15 13.86
CA SER A 146 -7.25 -9.36 13.85
C SER A 146 -7.60 -9.75 12.41
N ALA A 147 -7.63 -11.06 12.14
CA ALA A 147 -7.75 -11.65 10.79
C ALA A 147 -6.66 -11.24 9.77
N TRP A 148 -5.84 -10.23 10.05
CA TRP A 148 -4.82 -9.71 9.14
C TRP A 148 -3.71 -10.73 8.89
N GLY A 149 -3.43 -11.00 7.62
CA GLY A 149 -2.29 -11.82 7.21
C GLY A 149 -2.57 -12.81 6.08
N HIS A 150 -1.53 -13.51 5.68
CA HIS A 150 -1.58 -14.55 4.64
C HIS A 150 -2.56 -15.69 4.97
N LEU A 151 -2.83 -16.55 4.00
CA LEU A 151 -3.68 -17.73 4.19
C LEU A 151 -3.24 -18.52 5.43
N GLY A 152 -4.21 -18.82 6.30
CA GLY A 152 -3.96 -19.42 7.61
C GLY A 152 -4.15 -18.46 8.79
N SER A 153 -4.29 -17.15 8.55
CA SER A 153 -4.83 -16.25 9.59
C SER A 153 -6.27 -16.64 9.94
N VAL A 154 -6.69 -16.30 11.15
CA VAL A 154 -7.98 -16.70 11.73
C VAL A 154 -8.76 -15.45 12.12
N ARG A 155 -10.06 -15.42 11.80
CA ARG A 155 -10.96 -14.38 12.29
C ARG A 155 -11.30 -14.59 13.76
N SER A 156 -11.56 -13.49 14.45
CA SER A 156 -11.98 -13.46 15.85
C SER A 156 -13.27 -14.25 16.12
N ASP A 157 -14.15 -14.34 15.13
CA ASP A 157 -15.42 -15.10 15.20
C ASP A 157 -15.32 -16.56 14.72
N GLY A 158 -14.12 -17.01 14.33
CA GLY A 158 -13.88 -18.38 13.90
C GLY A 158 -14.40 -18.71 12.49
N VAL A 159 -14.90 -17.74 11.72
CA VAL A 159 -15.30 -17.98 10.32
C VAL A 159 -14.07 -18.45 9.51
N PRO A 160 -14.14 -19.61 8.82
CA PRO A 160 -12.99 -20.16 8.11
C PRO A 160 -12.44 -19.23 7.02
N SER A 161 -11.12 -19.22 6.85
CA SER A 161 -10.42 -18.47 5.80
C SER A 161 -10.90 -18.86 4.39
N VAL A 162 -11.17 -17.87 3.55
CA VAL A 162 -11.58 -18.03 2.15
C VAL A 162 -10.75 -17.13 1.22
N GLY A 163 -10.81 -17.42 -0.08
CA GLY A 163 -10.16 -16.62 -1.13
C GLY A 163 -8.72 -17.03 -1.40
N CYS A 164 -7.98 -16.16 -2.09
CA CYS A 164 -6.61 -16.39 -2.56
C CYS A 164 -5.63 -15.44 -1.88
N ASP A 165 -4.36 -15.86 -1.81
CA ASP A 165 -3.27 -15.06 -1.24
C ASP A 165 -2.59 -14.16 -2.27
N GLY A 166 -1.82 -13.21 -1.77
CA GLY A 166 -1.00 -12.31 -2.56
C GLY A 166 -0.07 -11.48 -1.65
N ASN A 167 0.60 -10.50 -2.24
CA ASN A 167 1.24 -9.45 -1.46
C ASN A 167 0.15 -8.60 -0.83
N LEU A 168 0.18 -8.45 0.51
CA LEU A 168 -0.85 -7.72 1.25
C LEU A 168 -0.34 -6.32 1.63
N ALA A 169 -1.21 -5.33 1.58
CA ALA A 169 -0.99 -4.00 2.14
C ALA A 169 -2.30 -3.47 2.72
N GLY A 170 -2.23 -2.77 3.85
CA GLY A 170 -3.42 -2.23 4.51
C GLY A 170 -3.13 -0.93 5.25
N GLY A 171 -4.19 -0.19 5.57
CA GLY A 171 -4.13 1.06 6.31
C GLY A 171 -4.99 2.18 5.70
N SER A 172 -5.08 3.29 6.41
CA SER A 172 -5.78 4.50 5.96
C SER A 172 -5.08 5.16 4.78
N ASP A 173 -5.89 5.82 3.96
CA ASP A 173 -5.50 6.67 2.82
C ASP A 173 -4.69 5.94 1.73
N ASN A 174 -4.69 4.61 1.72
CA ASN A 174 -4.05 3.91 0.61
C ASN A 174 -4.94 3.89 -0.63
N THR A 175 -4.35 4.29 -1.74
CA THR A 175 -4.83 4.08 -3.11
C THR A 175 -4.06 2.94 -3.79
N GLY A 176 -4.54 2.48 -4.95
CA GLY A 176 -3.80 1.56 -5.82
C GLY A 176 -2.35 2.00 -6.07
N ALA A 177 -2.12 3.30 -6.30
CA ALA A 177 -0.77 3.83 -6.47
C ALA A 177 0.09 3.72 -5.21
N THR A 178 -0.47 4.03 -4.04
CA THR A 178 0.32 4.00 -2.78
C THR A 178 0.73 2.57 -2.39
N VAL A 179 -0.14 1.58 -2.60
CA VAL A 179 0.19 0.17 -2.29
C VAL A 179 1.22 -0.40 -3.27
N ALA A 180 1.21 0.04 -4.54
CA ALA A 180 2.26 -0.28 -5.51
C ALA A 180 3.64 0.18 -5.00
N SER A 181 3.76 1.44 -4.55
CA SER A 181 4.99 1.97 -3.96
C SER A 181 5.42 1.19 -2.72
N LYS A 182 4.49 0.91 -1.78
CA LYS A 182 4.79 0.12 -0.57
C LYS A 182 5.36 -1.26 -0.89
N TRP A 183 4.79 -1.96 -1.88
CA TRP A 183 5.31 -3.27 -2.29
C TRP A 183 6.65 -3.16 -3.01
N TRP A 184 6.88 -2.13 -3.81
CA TRP A 184 8.20 -1.88 -4.38
C TRP A 184 9.25 -1.61 -3.31
N GLU A 185 8.91 -0.87 -2.25
CA GLU A 185 9.82 -0.52 -1.16
C GLU A 185 10.11 -1.67 -0.20
N SER A 186 9.44 -2.82 -0.32
CA SER A 186 9.67 -3.98 0.54
C SER A 186 10.35 -5.11 -0.23
N ASP A 187 11.50 -5.59 0.24
CA ASP A 187 12.31 -6.57 -0.51
C ASP A 187 11.52 -7.82 -0.93
N LYS A 188 10.79 -8.42 0.01
CA LYS A 188 10.03 -9.65 -0.25
C LYS A 188 8.88 -9.41 -1.22
N HIS A 189 8.15 -8.32 -1.03
CA HIS A 189 7.02 -7.97 -1.90
C HIS A 189 7.50 -7.59 -3.31
N ARG A 190 8.59 -6.83 -3.42
CA ARG A 190 9.22 -6.50 -4.69
C ARG A 190 9.69 -7.75 -5.42
N ALA A 191 10.38 -8.64 -4.73
CA ALA A 191 10.87 -9.89 -5.32
C ALA A 191 9.73 -10.77 -5.83
N SER A 192 8.62 -10.88 -5.09
CA SER A 192 7.47 -11.73 -5.49
C SER A 192 6.59 -11.11 -6.58
N LEU A 193 6.36 -9.81 -6.53
CA LEU A 193 5.37 -9.13 -7.39
C LEU A 193 5.99 -8.37 -8.55
N TYR A 194 7.08 -7.62 -8.32
CA TYR A 194 7.74 -6.89 -9.40
C TYR A 194 8.74 -7.75 -10.15
N ARG A 195 9.30 -8.78 -9.51
CA ARG A 195 10.19 -9.76 -10.13
C ARG A 195 11.23 -9.10 -11.06
N PRO A 196 12.08 -8.19 -10.54
CA PRO A 196 12.95 -7.34 -11.35
C PRO A 196 13.92 -8.12 -12.26
N ASP A 197 14.18 -9.39 -11.94
CA ASP A 197 15.12 -10.24 -12.68
C ASP A 197 14.39 -11.31 -13.54
N SER A 198 13.07 -11.17 -13.75
CA SER A 198 12.27 -12.11 -14.54
C SER A 198 11.80 -11.53 -15.88
N ASP A 199 11.69 -12.38 -16.89
CA ASP A 199 11.03 -12.08 -18.17
C ASP A 199 9.52 -11.81 -17.97
N ILE A 200 8.99 -10.86 -18.73
CA ILE A 200 7.59 -10.41 -18.70
C ILE A 200 6.73 -11.02 -19.81
N THR A 201 7.29 -11.80 -20.74
CA THR A 201 6.64 -12.21 -22.00
C THR A 201 5.25 -12.85 -21.79
N GLY A 202 5.03 -13.58 -20.69
CA GLY A 202 3.73 -14.15 -20.29
C GLY A 202 3.15 -13.62 -18.97
N ALA A 203 3.62 -12.48 -18.48
CA ALA A 203 3.28 -11.96 -17.16
C ALA A 203 1.94 -11.23 -17.13
N CYS A 204 1.09 -11.62 -16.17
CA CYS A 204 -0.11 -10.88 -15.78
C CYS A 204 -0.01 -10.49 -14.30
N ILE A 205 -0.64 -9.36 -13.96
CA ILE A 205 -0.69 -8.83 -12.59
C ILE A 205 -2.14 -8.79 -12.14
N ALA A 206 -2.48 -9.63 -11.17
CA ALA A 206 -3.79 -9.63 -10.57
C ALA A 206 -3.80 -8.65 -9.39
N PHE A 207 -4.90 -7.92 -9.20
CA PHE A 207 -5.07 -6.92 -8.14
C PHE A 207 -6.48 -6.96 -7.54
N ALA A 208 -6.57 -6.69 -6.25
CA ALA A 208 -7.81 -6.45 -5.54
C ALA A 208 -7.59 -5.42 -4.42
N MET A 209 -8.61 -4.63 -4.13
CA MET A 209 -8.63 -3.67 -3.03
C MET A 209 -10.03 -3.60 -2.43
N THR A 210 -10.12 -3.53 -1.11
CA THR A 210 -11.38 -3.31 -0.39
C THR A 210 -11.29 -2.05 0.46
N HIS A 211 -12.43 -1.41 0.67
CA HIS A 211 -12.58 -0.12 1.36
C HIS A 211 -13.50 -0.27 2.57
N GLY A 212 -13.05 0.24 3.71
CA GLY A 212 -13.72 0.08 4.99
C GLY A 212 -13.61 -1.32 5.59
N GLY A 213 -14.34 -1.51 6.67
CA GLY A 213 -14.36 -2.74 7.44
C GLY A 213 -15.24 -2.60 8.67
N VAL A 214 -15.66 -3.74 9.19
CA VAL A 214 -16.41 -3.80 10.45
C VAL A 214 -15.44 -3.96 11.63
N PRO A 215 -15.83 -3.53 12.84
CA PRO A 215 -17.05 -2.79 13.15
C PRO A 215 -16.96 -1.27 12.89
N ASN A 216 -15.77 -0.72 12.65
CA ASN A 216 -15.54 0.73 12.79
C ASN A 216 -14.47 1.32 11.84
N GLU A 217 -14.16 0.64 10.74
CA GLU A 217 -13.20 1.17 9.77
C GLU A 217 -13.94 1.94 8.66
N ASP A 218 -13.61 3.21 8.51
CA ASP A 218 -14.19 4.05 7.47
C ASP A 218 -13.65 3.69 6.08
N SER A 219 -14.29 4.20 5.04
CA SER A 219 -13.96 3.88 3.65
C SER A 219 -12.56 4.31 3.19
N SER A 220 -11.84 5.16 3.94
CA SER A 220 -10.44 5.50 3.66
C SER A 220 -9.47 4.41 4.10
N PHE A 221 -9.87 3.54 5.04
CA PHE A 221 -9.09 2.37 5.39
C PHE A 221 -9.25 1.33 4.30
N THR A 222 -8.13 0.96 3.67
CA THR A 222 -8.15 -0.03 2.60
C THR A 222 -7.29 -1.24 2.93
N ARG A 223 -7.66 -2.37 2.34
CA ARG A 223 -6.83 -3.58 2.27
C ARG A 223 -6.65 -3.89 0.81
N ALA A 224 -5.43 -4.23 0.41
CA ALA A 224 -5.09 -4.53 -0.97
C ALA A 224 -4.29 -5.82 -1.07
N ALA A 225 -4.46 -6.51 -2.19
CA ALA A 225 -3.73 -7.70 -2.55
C ALA A 225 -3.28 -7.62 -4.01
N ALA A 226 -2.06 -8.06 -4.29
CA ALA A 226 -1.59 -8.22 -5.67
C ALA A 226 -0.75 -9.47 -5.83
N ARG A 227 -0.78 -10.07 -7.01
CA ARG A 227 0.08 -11.21 -7.36
C ARG A 227 0.50 -11.19 -8.82
N TRP A 228 1.74 -11.61 -9.05
CA TRP A 228 2.21 -11.97 -10.38
C TRP A 228 1.71 -13.38 -10.72
N TYR A 229 1.27 -13.59 -11.96
CA TYR A 229 0.98 -14.91 -12.49
C TYR A 229 1.26 -14.99 -13.98
N THR A 230 1.20 -16.20 -14.55
CA THR A 230 1.32 -16.40 -15.99
C THR A 230 -0.07 -16.28 -16.62
N CYS A 231 -0.22 -15.39 -17.60
CA CYS A 231 -1.44 -15.28 -18.38
C CYS A 231 -1.76 -16.63 -19.06
N ALA A 232 -3.03 -17.02 -19.09
CA ALA A 232 -3.49 -18.20 -19.81
C ALA A 232 -3.67 -17.93 -21.31
#